data_AF-A0A1Q5R2J6-F1
#
_entry.id   AF-A0A1Q5R2J6-F1
#
_cell.length_a   1.000
_cell.length_b   1.000
_cell.length_c   1.000
_cell.angle_alpha   90.00
_cell.angle_beta   90.00
_cell.angle_gamma   90.00
#
_symmetry.space_group_name_H-M   'P 1'
#
loop_
_entity.id
_entity.type
_entity.pdbx_description
1 polymer ?
#
loop_
_entity_poly.entity_id
_entity_poly.type
_entity_poly.pdbx_seq_one_letter_code
_entity_poly.pdbx_strand_id
1 'polypeptide(L)'
;MNSAANQAITPVAAKPKKDSEKRQRAAIEGFAKAAGYAIASDDWFYDAAAKGADPVTERPGFAAMLNRIASNGVRTVIVESPDRFARDLAVQLAGHDYLQRLGVMLIPATSPDFFTEDTPTAILVRQVLGAIAQFDKATTVAKLRAARDRKRKETGKIEGRKSYAERDGGAELVALARELARPPEGFTRGPSLRKVASELAARGFTTPKGKPYSASAVASMLAA
;
A
#
# COMPACT_ATOMS: atom_id res chain seq x y z
N MET A 1 -25.59 14.48 16.34
CA MET A 1 -24.83 13.43 15.63
C MET A 1 -24.83 13.62 14.11
N ASN A 2 -24.58 14.82 13.56
CA ASN A 2 -24.35 14.96 12.10
C ASN A 2 -23.50 16.19 11.73
N SER A 3 -22.53 16.56 12.58
CA SER A 3 -21.73 17.78 12.36
C SER A 3 -20.75 17.65 11.19
N ALA A 4 -20.26 16.45 10.87
CA ALA A 4 -19.22 16.26 9.85
C ALA A 4 -19.76 16.21 8.41
N ALA A 5 -21.05 15.88 8.22
CA ALA A 5 -21.65 15.72 6.89
C ALA A 5 -21.73 17.04 6.10
N ASN A 6 -21.87 18.17 6.81
CA ASN A 6 -21.93 19.50 6.24
C ASN A 6 -20.63 20.30 6.46
N GLN A 7 -19.53 19.64 6.79
CA GLN A 7 -18.24 20.32 6.92
C GLN A 7 -17.42 20.15 5.64
N ALA A 8 -16.79 21.23 5.20
CA ALA A 8 -15.91 21.24 4.04
C ALA A 8 -14.52 21.76 4.41
N ILE A 9 -13.50 21.19 3.78
CA ILE A 9 -12.11 21.64 3.86
C ILE A 9 -11.69 22.17 2.50
N THR A 10 -10.82 23.18 2.46
CA THR A 10 -10.55 23.90 1.22
C THR A 10 -9.06 24.17 1.03
N PRO A 11 -8.47 23.75 -0.10
CA PRO A 11 -7.14 24.20 -0.48
C PRO A 11 -7.23 25.52 -1.27
N VAL A 12 -6.31 26.43 -0.98
CA VAL A 12 -6.13 27.73 -1.61
C VAL A 12 -4.77 27.73 -2.33
N ALA A 13 -4.75 28.22 -3.58
CA ALA A 13 -3.58 28.13 -4.44
C ALA A 13 -2.67 29.37 -4.46
N ALA A 14 -3.05 30.49 -3.81
CA ALA A 14 -2.33 31.77 -3.89
C ALA A 14 -1.65 32.21 -2.57
N LYS A 15 -0.42 32.77 -2.67
CA LYS A 15 0.32 33.35 -1.53
C LYS A 15 -0.52 34.45 -0.85
N PRO A 16 -0.31 34.73 0.45
CA PRO A 16 -1.03 35.77 1.20
C PRO A 16 -0.71 37.23 0.79
N LYS A 17 -0.57 37.52 -0.51
CA LYS A 17 -0.49 38.87 -1.08
C LYS A 17 -1.33 38.99 -2.36
N LYS A 18 -2.27 39.96 -2.31
CA LYS A 18 -3.07 40.61 -3.37
C LYS A 18 -4.24 39.79 -3.96
N ASP A 19 -5.46 40.30 -3.71
CA ASP A 19 -6.81 40.08 -4.28
C ASP A 19 -7.25 38.68 -4.72
N SER A 20 -6.39 37.91 -5.37
CA SER A 20 -6.62 36.55 -5.83
C SER A 20 -7.02 35.58 -4.72
N GLU A 21 -6.43 35.66 -3.52
CA GLU A 21 -6.83 34.83 -2.37
C GLU A 21 -8.21 35.22 -1.89
N LYS A 22 -8.47 36.53 -1.69
CA LYS A 22 -9.78 37.02 -1.24
C LYS A 22 -10.88 36.58 -2.20
N ARG A 23 -10.63 36.66 -3.51
CA ARG A 23 -11.57 36.19 -4.54
C ARG A 23 -11.81 34.70 -4.46
N GLN A 24 -10.76 33.90 -4.28
CA GLN A 24 -10.88 32.44 -4.14
C GLN A 24 -11.70 32.07 -2.91
N ARG A 25 -11.38 32.66 -1.74
CA ARG A 25 -12.13 32.44 -0.51
C ARG A 25 -13.59 32.84 -0.67
N ALA A 26 -13.87 34.01 -1.23
CA ALA A 26 -15.23 34.48 -1.44
C ALA A 26 -16.05 33.56 -2.36
N ALA A 27 -15.44 33.03 -3.43
CA ALA A 27 -16.10 32.08 -4.32
C ALA A 27 -16.42 30.76 -3.61
N ILE A 28 -15.45 30.23 -2.85
CA ILE A 28 -15.58 28.99 -2.07
C ILE A 28 -16.62 29.16 -0.96
N GLU A 29 -16.56 30.25 -0.19
CA GLU A 29 -17.53 30.57 0.87
C GLU A 29 -18.93 30.79 0.32
N GLY A 30 -19.05 31.50 -0.80
CA GLY A 30 -20.32 31.73 -1.48
C GLY A 30 -20.97 30.43 -1.91
N PHE A 31 -20.20 29.53 -2.55
CA PHE A 31 -20.66 28.21 -2.92
C PHE A 31 -21.01 27.35 -1.69
N ALA A 32 -20.11 27.28 -0.71
CA ALA A 32 -20.30 26.50 0.52
C ALA A 32 -21.59 26.90 1.22
N LYS A 33 -21.83 28.21 1.39
CA LYS A 33 -23.06 28.73 2.00
C LYS A 33 -24.31 28.36 1.20
N ALA A 34 -24.26 28.49 -0.13
CA ALA A 34 -25.39 28.16 -0.99
C ALA A 34 -25.71 26.64 -0.98
N ALA A 35 -24.69 25.80 -0.89
CA ALA A 35 -24.81 24.34 -0.87
C ALA A 35 -24.97 23.76 0.56
N GLY A 36 -24.99 24.59 1.60
CA GLY A 36 -25.21 24.17 2.98
C GLY A 36 -23.99 23.61 3.71
N TYR A 37 -22.78 23.87 3.21
CA TYR A 37 -21.52 23.53 3.86
C TYR A 37 -21.02 24.63 4.80
N ALA A 38 -20.42 24.22 5.92
CA ALA A 38 -19.67 25.05 6.84
C ALA A 38 -18.16 24.75 6.69
N ILE A 39 -17.34 25.78 6.68
CA ILE A 39 -15.88 25.66 6.62
C ILE A 39 -15.33 26.19 7.94
N ALA A 40 -14.60 25.37 8.70
CA ALA A 40 -13.98 25.84 9.94
C ALA A 40 -12.82 26.82 9.64
N SER A 41 -12.52 27.72 10.57
CA SER A 41 -11.41 28.68 10.44
C SER A 41 -10.05 28.01 10.14
N ASP A 42 -9.86 26.80 10.65
CA ASP A 42 -8.61 26.04 10.54
C ASP A 42 -8.59 25.09 9.33
N ASP A 43 -9.69 25.02 8.57
CA ASP A 43 -9.88 24.10 7.45
C ASP A 43 -9.53 24.75 6.09
N TRP A 44 -8.63 25.73 6.13
CA TRP A 44 -8.07 26.43 4.98
C TRP A 44 -6.60 26.03 4.80
N PHE A 45 -6.31 25.30 3.73
CA PHE A 45 -4.97 24.78 3.45
C PHE A 45 -4.33 25.56 2.32
N TYR A 46 -3.06 25.92 2.46
CA TYR A 46 -2.35 26.69 1.44
C TYR A 46 -1.28 25.84 0.76
N ASP A 47 -1.26 25.87 -0.57
CA ASP A 47 -0.21 25.23 -1.37
C ASP A 47 0.76 26.26 -1.95
N ALA A 48 1.76 26.59 -1.13
CA ALA A 48 2.83 27.48 -1.53
C ALA A 48 3.80 26.75 -2.47
N ALA A 49 3.67 27.00 -3.77
CA ALA A 49 4.67 26.70 -4.79
C ALA A 49 4.62 25.33 -5.51
N ALA A 50 3.46 24.69 -5.62
CA ALA A 50 3.32 23.63 -6.63
C ALA A 50 3.30 24.25 -8.03
N LYS A 51 4.26 23.87 -8.89
CA LYS A 51 4.08 24.09 -10.33
C LYS A 51 2.83 23.31 -10.72
N GLY A 52 1.98 23.85 -11.58
CA GLY A 52 0.66 23.24 -11.87
C GLY A 52 0.70 21.82 -12.43
N ALA A 53 1.89 21.30 -12.76
CA ALA A 53 2.17 19.94 -13.22
C ALA A 53 2.63 18.97 -12.12
N ASP A 54 2.98 19.45 -10.92
CA ASP A 54 3.45 18.58 -9.84
C ASP A 54 2.27 17.72 -9.32
N PRO A 55 2.49 16.42 -9.06
CA PRO A 55 1.45 15.53 -8.53
C PRO A 55 0.83 16.13 -7.26
N VAL A 56 -0.50 16.10 -7.17
CA VAL A 56 -1.22 16.69 -6.03
C VAL A 56 -0.82 16.04 -4.70
N THR A 57 -0.45 14.76 -4.72
CA THR A 57 -0.01 13.99 -3.53
C THR A 57 1.34 14.42 -2.96
N GLU A 58 2.18 15.08 -3.73
CA GLU A 58 3.51 15.53 -3.28
C GLU A 58 3.46 16.91 -2.63
N ARG A 59 2.29 17.56 -2.64
CA ARG A 59 2.18 18.94 -2.21
C ARG A 59 1.95 19.06 -0.70
N PRO A 60 2.72 19.88 0.03
CA PRO A 60 2.61 20.00 1.49
C PRO A 60 1.22 20.44 1.97
N GLY A 61 0.58 21.37 1.25
CA GLY A 61 -0.77 21.84 1.58
C GLY A 61 -1.81 20.74 1.45
N PHE A 62 -1.71 19.92 0.40
CA PHE A 62 -2.57 18.77 0.19
C PHE A 62 -2.35 17.67 1.23
N ALA A 63 -1.10 17.37 1.59
CA ALA A 63 -0.80 16.40 2.64
C ALA A 63 -1.36 16.83 4.02
N ALA A 64 -1.24 18.12 4.37
CA ALA A 64 -1.83 18.67 5.58
C ALA A 64 -3.36 18.56 5.58
N MET A 65 -3.99 18.81 4.43
CA MET A 65 -5.43 18.64 4.22
C MET A 65 -5.88 17.19 4.44
N LEU A 66 -5.15 16.21 3.88
CA LEU A 66 -5.44 14.78 4.06
C LEU A 66 -5.31 14.36 5.53
N ASN A 67 -4.27 14.84 6.23
CA ASN A 67 -4.11 14.58 7.67
C ASN A 67 -5.29 15.16 8.47
N ARG A 68 -5.78 16.34 8.09
CA ARG A 68 -6.96 16.94 8.70
C ARG A 68 -8.21 16.08 8.48
N ILE A 69 -8.50 15.70 7.23
CA ILE A 69 -9.60 14.80 6.83
C ILE A 69 -9.59 13.48 7.62
N ALA A 70 -8.39 12.92 7.83
CA ALA A 70 -8.20 11.69 8.60
C ALA A 70 -8.52 11.88 10.09
N SER A 71 -8.26 13.08 10.65
CA SER A 71 -8.43 13.37 12.08
C SER A 71 -9.84 13.81 12.48
N ASN A 72 -10.53 14.59 11.64
CA ASN A 72 -11.82 15.21 12.00
C ASN A 72 -13.03 14.57 11.31
N GLY A 73 -12.82 13.68 10.35
CA GLY A 73 -13.89 12.96 9.67
C GLY A 73 -14.60 13.74 8.56
N VAL A 74 -14.10 14.93 8.17
CA VAL A 74 -14.65 15.68 7.03
C VAL A 74 -14.51 14.86 5.75
N ARG A 75 -15.53 14.90 4.89
CA ARG A 75 -15.57 14.15 3.63
C ARG A 75 -15.83 15.01 2.40
N THR A 76 -15.81 16.33 2.54
CA THR A 76 -16.00 17.27 1.43
C THR A 76 -14.79 18.20 1.31
N VAL A 77 -14.25 18.30 0.11
CA VAL A 77 -13.22 19.25 -0.27
C VAL A 77 -13.79 20.21 -1.30
N ILE A 78 -13.72 21.52 -1.04
CA ILE A 78 -14.17 22.56 -1.99
C ILE A 78 -12.96 23.32 -2.50
N VAL A 79 -12.84 23.44 -3.82
CA VAL A 79 -11.81 24.24 -4.51
C VAL A 79 -12.49 25.35 -5.31
N GLU A 80 -11.78 26.43 -5.65
CA GLU A 80 -12.39 27.48 -6.48
C GLU A 80 -12.76 26.96 -7.87
N SER A 81 -11.80 26.36 -8.57
CA SER A 81 -11.96 25.82 -9.92
C SER A 81 -11.08 24.57 -10.11
N PRO A 82 -11.35 23.72 -11.11
CA PRO A 82 -10.52 22.54 -11.39
C PRO A 82 -9.04 22.91 -11.63
N ASP A 83 -8.79 24.03 -12.32
CA ASP A 83 -7.44 24.53 -12.62
C ASP A 83 -6.64 24.96 -11.37
N ARG A 84 -7.34 25.25 -10.27
CA ARG A 84 -6.70 25.51 -8.96
C ARG A 84 -6.33 24.23 -8.23
N PHE A 85 -7.03 23.14 -8.52
CA PHE A 85 -6.66 21.83 -8.01
C PHE A 85 -5.41 21.31 -8.72
N ALA A 86 -5.40 21.30 -10.06
CA ALA A 86 -4.22 21.06 -10.88
C ALA A 86 -4.42 21.66 -12.27
N ARG A 87 -3.36 22.04 -13.00
CA ARG A 87 -3.52 22.54 -14.38
C ARG A 87 -3.62 21.41 -15.41
N ASP A 88 -2.98 20.30 -15.12
CA ASP A 88 -3.00 19.13 -15.98
C ASP A 88 -4.26 18.29 -15.70
N LEU A 89 -5.03 17.98 -16.76
CA LEU A 89 -6.29 17.24 -16.64
C LEU A 89 -6.09 15.82 -16.09
N ALA A 90 -4.98 15.15 -16.45
CA ALA A 90 -4.69 13.83 -15.91
C ALA A 90 -4.40 13.90 -14.40
N VAL A 91 -3.68 14.93 -13.94
CA VAL A 91 -3.45 15.18 -12.52
C VAL A 91 -4.76 15.54 -11.79
N GLN A 92 -5.65 16.33 -12.41
CA GLN A 92 -6.97 16.63 -11.85
C GLN A 92 -7.80 15.35 -11.65
N LEU A 93 -7.88 14.50 -12.68
CA LEU A 93 -8.67 13.26 -12.64
C LEU A 93 -8.06 12.21 -11.70
N ALA A 94 -6.73 12.08 -11.66
CA ALA A 94 -6.05 11.18 -10.74
C ALA A 94 -6.23 11.62 -9.28
N GLY A 95 -6.15 12.93 -9.02
CA GLY A 95 -6.42 13.48 -7.68
C GLY A 95 -7.87 13.29 -7.25
N HIS A 96 -8.84 13.45 -8.16
CA HIS A 96 -10.24 13.15 -7.91
C HIS A 96 -10.46 11.66 -7.58
N ASP A 97 -9.96 10.73 -8.40
CA ASP A 97 -10.07 9.28 -8.15
C ASP A 97 -9.42 8.89 -6.80
N TYR A 98 -8.28 9.49 -6.46
CA TYR A 98 -7.63 9.29 -5.18
C TYR A 98 -8.51 9.71 -3.99
N LEU A 99 -9.08 10.92 -4.03
CA LEU A 99 -9.98 11.41 -2.98
C LEU A 99 -11.25 10.55 -2.90
N GLN A 100 -11.82 10.16 -4.04
CA GLN A 100 -13.01 9.31 -4.11
C GLN A 100 -12.78 7.94 -3.44
N ARG A 101 -11.60 7.32 -3.64
CA ARG A 101 -11.21 6.08 -2.95
C ARG A 101 -11.08 6.22 -1.43
N LEU A 102 -10.80 7.44 -0.95
CA LEU A 102 -10.80 7.77 0.48
C LEU A 102 -12.21 8.14 1.00
N GLY A 103 -13.24 8.08 0.15
CA GLY A 103 -14.59 8.51 0.48
C GLY A 103 -14.73 10.03 0.61
N VAL A 104 -13.83 10.80 0.01
CA VAL A 104 -13.82 12.26 0.02
C VAL A 104 -14.33 12.80 -1.31
N MET A 105 -15.35 13.65 -1.26
CA MET A 105 -15.92 14.35 -2.40
C MET A 105 -15.13 15.63 -2.70
N LEU A 106 -14.76 15.86 -3.97
CA LEU A 106 -14.10 17.09 -4.43
C LEU A 106 -15.08 17.91 -5.27
N ILE A 107 -15.33 19.16 -4.87
CA ILE A 107 -16.27 20.06 -5.55
C ILE A 107 -15.56 21.36 -5.98
N PRO A 108 -15.51 21.67 -7.29
CA PRO A 108 -15.12 22.99 -7.76
C PRO A 108 -16.29 23.99 -7.67
N ALA A 109 -16.10 25.10 -6.96
CA ALA A 109 -17.13 26.11 -6.76
C ALA A 109 -17.62 26.76 -8.07
N THR A 110 -16.72 26.94 -9.06
CA THR A 110 -17.08 27.49 -10.38
C THR A 110 -17.77 26.49 -11.30
N SER A 111 -17.62 25.20 -11.06
CA SER A 111 -18.11 24.12 -11.92
C SER A 111 -18.35 22.86 -11.08
N PRO A 112 -19.45 22.81 -10.29
CA PRO A 112 -19.68 21.77 -9.30
C PRO A 112 -19.72 20.35 -9.88
N ASP A 113 -20.21 20.23 -11.12
CA ASP A 113 -20.39 18.95 -11.80
C ASP A 113 -19.17 18.48 -12.62
N PHE A 114 -18.06 19.25 -12.62
CA PHE A 114 -16.90 18.97 -13.48
C PHE A 114 -16.32 17.55 -13.34
N PHE A 115 -16.29 17.01 -12.12
CA PHE A 115 -15.74 15.67 -11.85
C PHE A 115 -16.77 14.55 -11.96
N THR A 116 -18.06 14.89 -11.85
CA THR A 116 -19.19 13.95 -11.92
C THR A 116 -19.75 13.82 -13.33
N GLU A 117 -19.48 14.79 -14.21
CA GLU A 117 -19.83 14.71 -15.63
C GLU A 117 -18.99 13.67 -16.37
N ASP A 118 -19.69 12.72 -17.00
CA ASP A 118 -19.11 11.71 -17.89
C ASP A 118 -18.98 12.26 -19.31
N THR A 119 -18.18 13.31 -19.48
CA THR A 119 -17.85 13.79 -20.83
C THR A 119 -17.02 12.73 -21.57
N PRO A 120 -17.19 12.56 -22.91
CA PRO A 120 -16.38 11.61 -23.69
C PRO A 120 -14.87 11.77 -23.48
N THR A 121 -14.40 13.02 -23.34
CA THR A 121 -13.00 13.34 -23.05
C THR A 121 -12.56 12.84 -21.67
N ALA A 122 -13.37 13.08 -20.62
CA ALA A 122 -13.05 12.60 -19.27
C ALA A 122 -13.01 11.07 -19.21
N ILE A 123 -13.94 10.39 -19.89
CA ILE A 123 -13.96 8.92 -20.00
C ILE A 123 -12.67 8.44 -20.68
N LEU A 124 -12.30 9.02 -21.82
CA LEU A 124 -11.09 8.63 -22.56
C LEU A 124 -9.83 8.78 -21.70
N VAL A 125 -9.66 9.92 -21.02
CA VAL A 125 -8.48 10.16 -20.17
C VAL A 125 -8.44 9.18 -19.00
N ARG A 126 -9.58 8.91 -18.33
CA ARG A 126 -9.66 7.90 -17.25
C ARG A 126 -9.25 6.52 -17.77
N GLN A 127 -9.69 6.13 -18.96
CA GLN A 127 -9.32 4.84 -19.58
C GLN A 127 -7.82 4.76 -19.88
N VAL A 128 -7.23 5.81 -20.45
CA VAL A 128 -5.80 5.89 -20.75
C VAL A 128 -4.96 5.81 -19.46
N LEU A 129 -5.34 6.56 -18.42
CA LEU A 129 -4.66 6.51 -17.11
C LEU A 129 -4.79 5.12 -16.46
N GLY A 130 -5.97 4.50 -16.54
CA GLY A 130 -6.17 3.13 -16.08
C GLY A 130 -5.26 2.13 -16.82
N ALA A 131 -5.10 2.29 -18.13
CA ALA A 131 -4.20 1.46 -18.93
C ALA A 131 -2.73 1.65 -18.55
N ILE A 132 -2.28 2.89 -18.31
CA ILE A 132 -0.91 3.19 -17.83
C ILE A 132 -0.66 2.54 -16.47
N ALA A 133 -1.58 2.71 -15.51
CA ALA A 133 -1.44 2.11 -14.18
C ALA A 133 -1.36 0.57 -14.23
N GLN A 134 -2.15 -0.06 -15.11
CA GLN A 134 -2.10 -1.49 -15.31
C GLN A 134 -0.78 -1.94 -15.97
N PHE A 135 -0.27 -1.16 -16.93
CA PHE A 135 1.02 -1.39 -17.57
C PHE A 135 2.18 -1.32 -16.55
N ASP A 136 2.19 -0.32 -15.68
CA ASP A 136 3.23 -0.15 -14.65
C ASP A 136 3.24 -1.31 -13.65
N LYS A 137 2.04 -1.74 -13.21
CA LYS A 137 1.89 -2.92 -12.35
C LYS A 137 2.42 -4.18 -13.05
N ALA A 138 2.02 -4.42 -14.29
CA ALA A 138 2.46 -5.58 -15.05
C ALA A 138 3.99 -5.58 -15.26
N THR A 139 4.56 -4.42 -15.58
CA THR A 139 6.00 -4.22 -15.75
C THR A 139 6.76 -4.51 -14.45
N THR A 140 6.26 -4.01 -13.32
CA THR A 140 6.86 -4.27 -11.99
C THR A 140 6.85 -5.76 -11.66
N VAL A 141 5.72 -6.43 -11.84
CA VAL A 141 5.59 -7.89 -11.63
C VAL A 141 6.54 -8.66 -12.55
N ALA A 142 6.64 -8.28 -13.82
CA ALA A 142 7.55 -8.91 -14.78
C ALA A 142 9.02 -8.77 -14.35
N LYS A 143 9.45 -7.56 -13.93
CA LYS A 143 10.81 -7.31 -13.41
C LYS A 143 11.11 -8.17 -12.18
N LEU A 144 10.20 -8.22 -11.20
CA LEU A 144 10.39 -9.03 -9.99
C LEU A 144 10.43 -10.53 -10.30
N ARG A 145 9.62 -11.00 -11.25
CA ARG A 145 9.68 -12.39 -11.73
C ARG A 145 11.03 -12.69 -12.37
N ALA A 146 11.48 -11.88 -13.31
CA ALA A 146 12.77 -12.06 -13.98
C ALA A 146 13.96 -12.04 -13.00
N ALA A 147 13.92 -11.18 -11.97
CA ALA A 147 14.93 -11.16 -10.92
C ALA A 147 14.96 -12.47 -10.12
N ARG A 148 13.79 -13.00 -9.73
CA ARG A 148 13.69 -14.30 -9.06
C ARG A 148 14.16 -15.45 -9.93
N ASP A 149 13.77 -15.48 -11.20
CA ASP A 149 14.14 -16.55 -12.12
C ASP A 149 15.67 -16.60 -12.33
N ARG A 150 16.33 -15.44 -12.46
CA ARG A 150 17.81 -15.37 -12.53
C ARG A 150 18.47 -15.93 -11.28
N LYS A 151 18.09 -15.41 -10.12
CA LYS A 151 18.66 -15.87 -8.85
C LYS A 151 18.36 -17.37 -8.62
N ARG A 152 17.24 -17.90 -9.14
CA ARG A 152 16.82 -19.31 -8.97
C ARG A 152 17.77 -20.22 -9.72
N LYS A 153 18.20 -19.78 -10.92
CA LYS A 153 19.23 -20.47 -11.70
C LYS A 153 20.59 -20.47 -11.00
N GLU A 154 20.94 -19.40 -10.28
CA GLU A 154 22.23 -19.28 -9.59
C GLU A 154 22.27 -20.02 -8.24
N THR A 155 21.24 -19.86 -7.41
CA THR A 155 21.24 -20.28 -5.99
C THR A 155 20.26 -21.42 -5.69
N GLY A 156 19.49 -21.86 -6.68
CA GLY A 156 18.42 -22.83 -6.47
C GLY A 156 17.20 -22.18 -5.80
N LYS A 157 16.93 -22.51 -4.54
CA LYS A 157 15.68 -22.12 -3.87
C LYS A 157 15.74 -20.68 -3.32
N ILE A 158 14.78 -19.85 -3.74
CA ILE A 158 14.68 -18.44 -3.30
C ILE A 158 13.46 -18.17 -2.42
N GLU A 159 12.39 -18.92 -2.63
CA GLU A 159 11.09 -18.65 -2.01
C GLU A 159 10.69 -19.81 -1.09
N GLY A 160 9.83 -19.50 -0.11
CA GLY A 160 9.34 -20.46 0.88
C GLY A 160 10.25 -20.61 2.10
N ARG A 161 9.79 -21.42 3.06
CA ARG A 161 10.50 -21.65 4.32
C ARG A 161 11.78 -22.44 4.05
N LYS A 162 12.90 -22.03 4.65
CA LYS A 162 14.14 -22.83 4.66
C LYS A 162 13.86 -24.25 5.16
N SER A 163 14.36 -25.23 4.41
CA SER A 163 14.36 -26.65 4.81
C SER A 163 15.16 -26.81 6.10
N TYR A 164 15.09 -27.99 6.73
CA TYR A 164 15.90 -28.24 7.92
C TYR A 164 17.41 -28.25 7.61
N ALA A 165 17.80 -28.70 6.40
CA ALA A 165 19.19 -28.67 5.94
C ALA A 165 19.70 -27.26 5.64
N GLU A 166 18.83 -26.35 5.17
CA GLU A 166 19.17 -24.95 4.82
C GLU A 166 19.33 -24.02 6.04
N ARG A 167 19.10 -24.53 7.26
CA ARG A 167 19.27 -23.76 8.51
C ARG A 167 20.71 -23.85 9.00
N ASP A 168 21.09 -22.91 9.84
CA ASP A 168 22.38 -22.94 10.51
C ASP A 168 22.47 -24.19 11.42
N GLY A 169 23.56 -24.96 11.31
CA GLY A 169 23.70 -26.30 11.90
C GLY A 169 22.76 -27.38 11.32
N GLY A 170 21.98 -27.05 10.29
CA GLY A 170 20.94 -27.90 9.73
C GLY A 170 21.45 -29.11 8.96
N ALA A 171 22.60 -28.99 8.30
CA ALA A 171 23.24 -30.10 7.59
C ALA A 171 23.67 -31.22 8.55
N GLU A 172 24.25 -30.85 9.70
CA GLU A 172 24.65 -31.78 10.76
C GLU A 172 23.43 -32.47 11.37
N LEU A 173 22.37 -31.70 11.67
CA LEU A 173 21.09 -32.22 12.15
C LEU A 173 20.52 -33.29 11.20
N VAL A 174 20.48 -33.02 9.89
CA VAL A 174 19.90 -33.94 8.90
C VAL A 174 20.80 -35.16 8.71
N ALA A 175 22.13 -35.00 8.71
CA ALA A 175 23.07 -36.11 8.62
C ALA A 175 22.91 -37.07 9.80
N LEU A 176 22.87 -36.54 11.02
CA LEU A 176 22.65 -37.33 12.24
C LEU A 176 21.27 -38.00 12.25
N ALA A 177 20.22 -37.30 11.80
CA ALA A 177 18.90 -37.89 11.67
C ALA A 177 18.88 -39.10 10.73
N ARG A 178 19.61 -39.03 9.61
CA ARG A 178 19.76 -40.14 8.64
C ARG A 178 20.57 -41.30 9.22
N GLU A 179 21.65 -41.02 9.96
CA GLU A 179 22.45 -42.04 10.65
C GLU A 179 21.59 -42.82 11.65
N LEU A 180 20.86 -42.10 12.51
CA LEU A 180 19.98 -42.67 13.53
C LEU A 180 18.77 -43.41 12.96
N ALA A 181 18.35 -43.09 11.75
CA ALA A 181 17.25 -43.76 11.07
C ALA A 181 17.67 -45.08 10.39
N ARG A 182 18.98 -45.36 10.28
CA ARG A 182 19.49 -46.56 9.61
C ARG A 182 19.09 -47.83 10.40
N PRO A 183 18.68 -48.91 9.73
CA PRO A 183 18.45 -50.19 10.39
C PRO A 183 19.72 -50.69 11.08
N PRO A 184 19.65 -51.09 12.37
CA PRO A 184 20.76 -51.74 13.03
C PRO A 184 21.10 -53.08 12.37
N GLU A 185 22.33 -53.55 12.57
CA GLU A 185 22.82 -54.79 11.98
C GLU A 185 21.92 -55.97 12.35
N GLY A 186 21.49 -56.74 11.35
CA GLY A 186 20.53 -57.85 11.51
C GLY A 186 19.04 -57.45 11.47
N PHE A 187 18.70 -56.18 11.29
CA PHE A 187 17.30 -55.71 11.21
C PHE A 187 16.92 -55.21 9.82
N THR A 188 15.68 -55.49 9.39
CA THR A 188 15.14 -55.05 8.10
C THR A 188 14.49 -53.66 8.14
N ARG A 189 14.21 -53.12 9.33
CA ARG A 189 13.59 -51.81 9.54
C ARG A 189 14.34 -50.98 10.56
N GLY A 190 14.41 -49.68 10.32
CA GLY A 190 15.02 -48.70 11.21
C GLY A 190 14.17 -48.36 12.43
N PRO A 191 14.73 -47.59 13.39
CA PRO A 191 14.01 -47.06 14.54
C PRO A 191 12.79 -46.23 14.13
N SER A 192 11.79 -46.11 15.02
CA SER A 192 10.65 -45.23 14.78
C SER A 192 11.09 -43.76 14.73
N LEU A 193 10.39 -42.93 13.95
CA LEU A 193 10.69 -41.50 13.84
C LEU A 193 10.65 -40.77 15.20
N ARG A 194 9.82 -41.24 16.13
CA ARG A 194 9.79 -40.73 17.50
C ARG A 194 11.07 -41.09 18.27
N LYS A 195 11.59 -42.30 18.09
CA LYS A 195 12.85 -42.75 18.70
C LYS A 195 14.04 -41.95 18.14
N VAL A 196 14.07 -41.71 16.83
CA VAL A 196 15.06 -40.83 16.19
C VAL A 196 14.97 -39.41 16.76
N ALA A 197 13.77 -38.85 16.94
CA ALA A 197 13.61 -37.52 17.54
C ALA A 197 14.11 -37.43 18.99
N SER A 198 13.85 -38.47 19.81
CA SER A 198 14.35 -38.53 21.18
C SER A 198 15.88 -38.60 21.24
N GLU A 199 16.49 -39.37 20.35
CA GLU A 199 17.94 -39.53 20.27
C GLU A 199 18.63 -38.26 19.75
N LEU A 200 18.03 -37.57 18.77
CA LEU A 200 18.47 -36.23 18.34
C LEU A 200 18.47 -35.24 19.51
N ALA A 201 17.39 -35.22 20.29
CA ALA A 201 17.29 -34.34 21.46
C ALA A 201 18.31 -34.68 22.55
N ALA A 202 18.61 -35.97 22.78
CA ALA A 202 19.64 -36.42 23.71
C ALA A 202 21.05 -35.94 23.31
N ARG A 203 21.29 -35.78 22.00
CA ARG A 203 22.53 -35.24 21.43
C ARG A 203 22.53 -33.70 21.28
N GLY A 204 21.55 -33.01 21.85
CA GLY A 204 21.47 -31.54 21.87
C GLY A 204 20.70 -30.91 20.70
N PHE A 205 20.27 -31.72 19.72
CA PHE A 205 19.51 -31.22 18.56
C PHE A 205 18.03 -31.09 18.89
N THR A 206 17.64 -29.90 19.33
CA THR A 206 16.26 -29.58 19.74
C THR A 206 15.66 -28.45 18.91
N THR A 207 14.33 -28.32 18.99
CA THR A 207 13.64 -27.14 18.45
C THR A 207 14.08 -25.87 19.19
N PRO A 208 13.86 -24.66 18.64
CA PRO A 208 14.19 -23.40 19.33
C PRO A 208 13.55 -23.22 20.72
N LYS A 209 12.52 -24.02 21.05
CA LYS A 209 11.86 -24.05 22.37
C LYS A 209 12.43 -25.13 23.30
N GLY A 210 13.57 -25.74 22.95
CA GLY A 210 14.20 -26.82 23.72
C GLY A 210 13.48 -28.17 23.67
N LYS A 211 12.45 -28.33 22.84
CA LYS A 211 11.68 -29.58 22.73
C LYS A 211 12.24 -30.51 21.65
N PRO A 212 12.12 -31.85 21.80
CA PRO A 212 12.40 -32.79 20.72
C PRO A 212 11.62 -32.46 19.44
N TYR A 213 12.19 -32.77 18.29
CA TYR A 213 11.49 -32.63 17.01
C TYR A 213 10.28 -33.55 16.93
N SER A 214 9.24 -33.15 16.19
CA SER A 214 8.10 -34.03 15.95
C SER A 214 8.46 -35.13 14.94
N ALA A 215 7.75 -36.25 14.96
CA ALA A 215 7.93 -37.33 13.97
C ALA A 215 7.76 -36.82 12.53
N SER A 216 6.84 -35.87 12.29
CA SER A 216 6.66 -35.24 10.98
C SER A 216 7.87 -34.37 10.58
N ALA A 217 8.48 -33.65 11.53
CA ALA A 217 9.69 -32.89 11.26
C ALA A 217 10.86 -33.81 10.89
N VAL A 218 11.03 -34.94 11.61
CA VAL A 218 12.04 -35.95 11.27
C VAL A 218 11.76 -36.58 9.91
N ALA A 219 10.50 -36.90 9.59
CA ALA A 219 10.14 -37.37 8.24
C ALA A 219 10.56 -36.36 7.16
N SER A 220 10.32 -35.06 7.38
CA SER A 220 10.76 -34.01 6.46
C SER A 220 12.29 -33.86 6.37
N MET A 221 13.04 -34.19 7.43
CA MET A 221 14.50 -34.21 7.40
C MET A 221 15.04 -35.38 6.57
N LEU A 222 14.37 -36.54 6.62
CA LEU A 222 14.78 -37.75 5.89
C LEU A 222 14.35 -37.74 4.41
N ALA A 223 13.28 -37.00 4.09
CA ALA A 223 12.76 -36.86 2.73
C ALA A 223 13.46 -35.75 1.90
N ALA A 224 14.16 -34.83 2.57
CA ALA A 224 15.07 -33.87 1.95
C ALA A 224 16.39 -34.54 1.61
#